data_AF-A0A0B8QM68-F1
#
_entry.id   AF-A0A0B8QM68-F1
#
_cell.length_a   1.000
_cell.length_b   1.000
_cell.length_c   1.000
_cell.angle_alpha   90.00
_cell.angle_beta   90.00
_cell.angle_gamma   90.00
#
_symmetry.space_group_name_H-M   'P 1'
#
loop_
_entity.id
_entity.type
_entity.pdbx_description
1 polymer ?
#
loop_
_entity_poly.entity_id
_entity_poly.type
_entity_poly.pdbx_seq_one_letter_code
_entity_poly.pdbx_strand_id
1 'polypeptide(L)'
;MHYAFNDGEKSIVVEYLDGSGYPVIYENELGVLTNDPSYDQQQALANMMLDGGKAKFSEETFKAFDYSPIGRFQKMVAFNHTQDLSLVKNDFDAVNRAWSMINAVDIPQGALYWRFAAEDTPQFTSYSNVSDIANKDYYFRTYDNMDIRMVDVDSINFSKVKYHSESIFGTQTSYQQLSF
;
A
#
# COMPACT_ATOMS: atom_id res chain seq x y z
N MET A 1 4.59 16.18 3.06
CA MET A 1 4.58 14.75 3.43
C MET A 1 3.45 14.54 4.41
N HIS A 2 2.78 13.41 4.32
CA HIS A 2 1.84 12.91 5.33
C HIS A 2 2.23 11.49 5.74
N TYR A 3 1.67 11.01 6.83
CA TYR A 3 2.03 9.72 7.42
C TYR A 3 0.77 8.92 7.75
N ALA A 4 0.80 7.63 7.48
CA ALA A 4 -0.18 6.67 7.98
C ALA A 4 0.47 5.87 9.11
N PHE A 5 -0.27 5.69 10.20
CA PHE A 5 0.10 4.82 11.31
C PHE A 5 -1.00 3.78 11.51
N ASN A 6 -0.60 2.55 11.82
CA ASN A 6 -1.48 1.45 12.17
C ASN A 6 -0.79 0.60 13.25
N ASP A 7 -1.51 0.26 14.32
CA ASP A 7 -0.98 -0.53 15.45
C ASP A 7 -1.59 -1.95 15.53
N GLY A 8 -2.37 -2.35 14.54
CA GLY A 8 -3.14 -3.59 14.50
C GLY A 8 -4.59 -3.45 15.00
N GLU A 9 -4.92 -2.36 15.70
CA GLU A 9 -6.26 -2.08 16.23
C GLU A 9 -6.87 -0.79 15.67
N LYS A 10 -6.05 0.26 15.57
CA LYS A 10 -6.42 1.60 15.09
C LYS A 10 -5.51 2.03 13.97
N SER A 11 -6.01 2.96 13.17
CA SER A 11 -5.25 3.60 12.11
C SER A 11 -5.49 5.10 12.15
N ILE A 12 -4.42 5.88 11.96
CA ILE A 12 -4.52 7.35 11.86
C ILE A 12 -3.74 7.87 10.65
N VAL A 13 -4.15 9.05 10.17
CA VAL A 13 -3.41 9.83 9.17
C VAL A 13 -2.99 11.16 9.80
N VAL A 14 -1.74 11.55 9.57
CA VAL A 14 -1.15 12.78 10.08
C VAL A 14 -0.71 13.64 8.90
N GLU A 15 -1.34 14.80 8.70
CA GLU A 15 -1.07 15.72 7.60
C GLU A 15 -0.65 17.11 8.08
N TYR A 16 0.39 17.69 7.48
CA TYR A 16 0.83 19.07 7.75
C TYR A 16 0.39 19.97 6.58
N LEU A 17 -0.76 20.64 6.73
CA LEU A 17 -1.48 21.24 5.61
C LEU A 17 -1.26 22.75 5.44
N ASP A 18 -0.97 23.48 6.51
CA ASP A 18 -1.02 24.96 6.53
C ASP A 18 0.33 25.64 6.75
N GLY A 19 1.42 24.86 6.85
CA GLY A 19 2.77 25.38 7.10
C GLY A 19 3.01 25.89 8.52
N SER A 20 2.05 25.76 9.44
CA SER A 20 2.20 26.15 10.85
C SER A 20 3.18 25.26 11.64
N GLY A 21 3.46 24.07 11.12
CA GLY A 21 4.21 23.03 11.82
C GLY A 21 3.35 22.15 12.73
N TYR A 22 2.05 22.41 12.84
CA TYR A 22 1.10 21.56 13.57
C TYR A 22 0.34 20.65 12.60
N PRO A 23 0.25 19.34 12.87
CA PRO A 23 -0.48 18.45 12.00
C PRO A 23 -1.99 18.47 12.29
N VAL A 24 -2.78 18.19 11.26
CA VAL A 24 -4.13 17.66 11.41
C VAL A 24 -4.02 16.14 11.53
N ILE A 25 -4.71 15.56 12.51
CA ILE A 25 -4.73 14.12 12.77
C ILE A 25 -6.14 13.61 12.53
N TYR A 26 -6.27 12.62 11.65
CA TYR A 26 -7.53 11.98 11.27
C TYR A 26 -7.54 10.53 11.75
N GLU A 27 -8.68 10.04 12.22
CA GLU A 27 -8.94 8.61 12.35
C GLU A 27 -9.10 8.02 10.93
N ASN A 28 -8.35 6.96 10.63
CA ASN A 28 -8.33 6.33 9.32
C ASN A 28 -9.20 5.07 9.28
N GLU A 29 -10.52 5.27 9.42
CA GLU A 29 -11.50 4.18 9.42
C GLU A 29 -11.55 3.43 8.08
N LEU A 30 -11.13 4.07 6.98
CA LEU A 30 -11.06 3.45 5.66
C LEU A 30 -9.81 2.57 5.45
N GLY A 31 -8.80 2.70 6.31
CA GLY A 31 -7.56 1.92 6.27
C GLY A 31 -6.69 2.17 5.04
N VAL A 32 -6.77 3.35 4.41
CA VAL A 32 -6.05 3.67 3.16
C VAL A 32 -5.48 5.09 3.25
N LEU A 33 -4.31 5.33 2.68
CA LEU A 33 -3.74 6.66 2.43
C LEU A 33 -3.00 6.63 1.08
N THR A 34 -3.06 7.69 0.27
CA THR A 34 -2.26 7.79 -0.97
C THR A 34 -1.39 9.04 -1.03
N ASN A 35 -1.82 10.10 -1.71
CA ASN A 35 -1.10 11.37 -1.88
C ASN A 35 -2.12 12.51 -1.77
N ASP A 36 -2.08 13.51 -2.65
CA ASP A 36 -3.09 14.58 -2.68
C ASP A 36 -4.42 14.10 -3.30
N PRO A 37 -5.58 14.66 -2.92
CA PRO A 37 -5.78 15.81 -2.04
C PRO A 37 -5.71 15.44 -0.54
N SER A 38 -6.08 16.34 0.37
CA SER A 38 -6.14 16.04 1.82
C SER A 38 -6.98 14.80 2.14
N TYR A 39 -6.70 14.15 3.27
CA TYR A 39 -7.34 12.89 3.64
C TYR A 39 -8.88 13.02 3.75
N ASP A 40 -9.41 14.11 4.29
CA ASP A 40 -10.86 14.34 4.38
C ASP A 40 -11.52 14.46 3.00
N GLN A 41 -10.83 15.07 2.03
CA GLN A 41 -11.32 15.13 0.64
C GLN A 41 -11.31 13.74 -0.02
N GLN A 42 -10.25 12.95 0.21
CA GLN A 42 -10.19 11.56 -0.26
C GLN A 42 -11.31 10.71 0.36
N GLN A 43 -11.53 10.83 1.67
CA GLN A 43 -12.59 10.13 2.39
C GLN A 43 -13.98 10.53 1.87
N ALA A 44 -14.25 11.82 1.70
CA ALA A 44 -15.53 12.31 1.17
C ALA A 44 -15.83 11.74 -0.23
N LEU A 45 -14.84 11.76 -1.13
CA LEU A 45 -14.95 11.21 -2.48
C LEU A 45 -15.14 9.70 -2.50
N ALA A 46 -14.50 8.97 -1.59
CA ALA A 46 -14.70 7.53 -1.46
C ALA A 46 -16.09 7.21 -0.89
N ASN A 47 -16.53 7.93 0.13
CA ASN A 47 -17.84 7.74 0.76
C ASN A 47 -19.01 7.98 -0.20
N MET A 48 -18.87 8.92 -1.15
CA MET A 48 -19.86 9.10 -2.24
C MET A 48 -20.06 7.85 -3.10
N MET A 49 -19.04 6.98 -3.18
CA MET A 49 -19.08 5.73 -3.95
C MET A 49 -19.56 4.53 -3.12
N LEU A 50 -19.59 4.65 -1.79
CA LEU A 50 -20.04 3.60 -0.87
C LEU A 50 -21.56 3.71 -0.69
N ASP A 51 -22.34 2.90 -1.42
CA ASP A 51 -23.82 2.90 -1.37
C ASP A 51 -24.36 2.42 -0.01
N GLY A 52 -24.53 3.32 0.96
CA GLY A 52 -25.32 3.11 2.19
C GLY A 52 -24.94 1.87 3.03
N GLY A 53 -23.69 1.41 2.96
CA GLY A 53 -23.21 0.20 3.65
C GLY A 53 -23.36 -1.11 2.87
N LYS A 54 -23.74 -1.07 1.59
CA LYS A 54 -23.72 -2.21 0.65
C LYS A 54 -22.83 -1.86 -0.54
N ALA A 55 -21.52 -1.85 -0.32
CA ALA A 55 -20.58 -1.47 -1.37
C ALA A 55 -20.56 -2.51 -2.51
N LYS A 56 -21.34 -2.27 -3.56
CA LYS A 56 -21.05 -2.77 -4.91
C LYS A 56 -20.63 -1.57 -5.74
N PHE A 57 -19.34 -1.46 -6.01
CA PHE A 57 -18.85 -0.46 -6.95
C PHE A 57 -19.30 -0.88 -8.34
N SER A 58 -20.03 0.00 -9.04
CA SER A 58 -20.39 -0.24 -10.44
C SER A 58 -19.12 -0.25 -11.30
N GLU A 59 -18.89 -1.34 -12.04
CA GLU A 59 -17.79 -1.46 -12.99
C GLU A 59 -17.84 -0.39 -14.10
N GLU A 60 -19.01 0.23 -14.33
CA GLU A 60 -19.18 1.33 -15.28
C GLU A 60 -18.56 2.65 -14.78
N THR A 61 -18.50 2.82 -13.45
CA THR A 61 -17.97 4.06 -12.81
C THR A 61 -16.58 3.87 -12.21
N PHE A 62 -16.24 2.64 -11.82
CA PHE A 62 -14.92 2.32 -11.30
C PHE A 62 -13.91 2.14 -12.44
N LYS A 63 -13.05 3.14 -12.63
CA LYS A 63 -11.97 3.08 -13.62
C LYS A 63 -10.80 2.27 -13.08
N ALA A 64 -10.78 0.98 -13.37
CA ALA A 64 -9.74 0.05 -12.90
C ALA A 64 -8.29 0.45 -13.26
N PHE A 65 -8.12 1.35 -14.24
CA PHE A 65 -6.85 1.87 -14.76
C PHE A 65 -6.49 3.30 -14.29
N ASP A 66 -7.22 3.86 -13.32
CA ASP A 66 -6.89 5.19 -12.77
C ASP A 66 -5.75 5.11 -11.73
N TYR A 67 -4.55 5.51 -12.15
CA TYR A 67 -3.35 5.58 -11.30
C TYR A 67 -3.21 6.92 -10.53
N SER A 68 -4.16 7.84 -10.67
CA SER A 68 -4.20 9.05 -9.85
C SER A 68 -4.25 8.69 -8.36
N PRO A 69 -3.79 9.57 -7.46
CA PRO A 69 -3.93 9.34 -6.02
C PRO A 69 -5.37 9.00 -5.59
N ILE A 70 -6.36 9.71 -6.12
CA ILE A 70 -7.79 9.47 -5.83
C ILE A 70 -8.23 8.10 -6.36
N GLY A 71 -7.88 7.76 -7.61
CA GLY A 71 -8.23 6.47 -8.21
C GLY A 71 -7.64 5.29 -7.42
N ARG A 72 -6.36 5.36 -7.05
CA ARG A 72 -5.70 4.36 -6.19
C ARG A 72 -6.35 4.30 -4.80
N PHE A 73 -6.72 5.44 -4.21
CA PHE A 73 -7.39 5.48 -2.92
C PHE A 73 -8.74 4.76 -2.97
N GLN A 74 -9.62 5.14 -3.90
CA GLN A 74 -10.94 4.52 -4.07
C GLN A 74 -10.85 3.02 -4.34
N LYS A 75 -9.88 2.59 -5.15
CA LYS A 75 -9.61 1.17 -5.43
C LYS A 75 -9.27 0.37 -4.16
N MET A 76 -8.35 0.88 -3.35
CA MET A 76 -7.96 0.21 -2.10
C MET A 76 -9.09 0.23 -1.06
N VAL A 77 -9.84 1.33 -0.97
CA VAL A 77 -11.03 1.42 -0.11
C VAL A 77 -12.07 0.39 -0.53
N ALA A 78 -12.30 0.23 -1.84
CA ALA A 78 -13.20 -0.77 -2.38
C ALA A 78 -12.78 -2.18 -1.93
N PHE A 79 -11.51 -2.55 -2.12
CA PHE A 79 -11.01 -3.86 -1.70
C PHE A 79 -11.16 -4.11 -0.19
N ASN A 80 -10.95 -3.09 0.65
CA ASN A 80 -11.19 -3.18 2.09
C ASN A 80 -12.67 -3.38 2.44
N HIS A 81 -13.59 -2.72 1.74
CA HIS A 81 -15.02 -2.77 2.06
C HIS A 81 -15.75 -3.97 1.47
N THR A 82 -15.29 -4.49 0.33
CA THR A 82 -15.95 -5.61 -0.37
C THR A 82 -15.29 -6.96 -0.10
N GLN A 83 -14.39 -7.03 0.89
CA GLN A 83 -13.68 -8.27 1.20
C GLN A 83 -14.59 -9.34 1.81
N ASP A 84 -14.33 -10.59 1.45
CA ASP A 84 -14.90 -11.76 2.13
C ASP A 84 -13.83 -12.38 3.03
N LEU A 85 -13.82 -11.98 4.31
CA LEU A 85 -12.88 -12.52 5.30
C LEU A 85 -13.08 -14.01 5.59
N SER A 86 -14.21 -14.61 5.18
CA SER A 86 -14.39 -16.05 5.32
C SER A 86 -13.40 -16.83 4.45
N LEU A 87 -12.80 -16.22 3.42
CA LEU A 87 -11.79 -16.85 2.56
C LEU A 87 -10.38 -16.79 3.15
N VAL A 88 -10.14 -15.97 4.18
CA VAL A 88 -8.84 -15.85 4.85
C VAL A 88 -8.80 -16.87 6.00
N LYS A 89 -8.06 -17.97 5.83
CA LYS A 89 -8.05 -19.08 6.81
C LYS A 89 -6.87 -19.05 7.76
N ASN A 90 -5.80 -18.37 7.38
CA ASN A 90 -4.54 -18.29 8.12
C ASN A 90 -3.79 -17.01 7.71
N ASP A 91 -2.69 -16.74 8.42
CA ASP A 91 -1.86 -15.54 8.22
C ASP A 91 -1.29 -15.47 6.79
N PHE A 92 -0.91 -16.62 6.21
CA PHE A 92 -0.40 -16.68 4.85
C PHE A 92 -1.44 -16.24 3.81
N ASP A 93 -2.73 -16.59 3.99
CA ASP A 93 -3.82 -16.11 3.15
C ASP A 93 -4.00 -14.58 3.29
N ALA A 94 -3.86 -14.05 4.50
CA ALA A 94 -3.98 -12.61 4.76
C ALA A 94 -2.84 -11.82 4.09
N VAL A 95 -1.60 -12.31 4.22
CA VAL A 95 -0.41 -11.73 3.56
C VAL A 95 -0.54 -11.80 2.04
N ASN A 96 -0.96 -12.94 1.48
CA ASN A 96 -1.19 -13.08 0.04
C ASN A 96 -2.28 -12.14 -0.48
N ARG A 97 -3.35 -11.93 0.31
CA ARG A 97 -4.39 -10.96 -0.04
C ARG A 97 -3.84 -9.53 -0.05
N ALA A 98 -3.06 -9.14 0.96
CA ALA A 98 -2.40 -7.83 1.00
C ALA A 98 -1.49 -7.61 -0.21
N TRP A 99 -0.72 -8.64 -0.62
CA TRP A 99 0.05 -8.63 -1.86
C TRP A 99 -0.83 -8.44 -3.10
N SER A 100 -1.93 -9.19 -3.21
CA SER A 100 -2.88 -9.04 -4.32
C SER A 100 -3.44 -7.62 -4.42
N MET A 101 -3.77 -6.99 -3.28
CA MET A 101 -4.26 -5.62 -3.24
C MET A 101 -3.20 -4.60 -3.68
N ILE A 102 -1.99 -4.64 -3.12
CA ILE A 102 -0.96 -3.66 -3.46
C ILE A 102 -0.50 -3.82 -4.92
N ASN A 103 -0.47 -5.04 -5.45
CA ASN A 103 -0.18 -5.31 -6.86
C ASN A 103 -1.20 -4.66 -7.80
N ALA A 104 -2.44 -4.45 -7.36
CA ALA A 104 -3.46 -3.82 -8.17
C ALA A 104 -3.26 -2.30 -8.34
N VAL A 105 -2.33 -1.70 -7.60
CA VAL A 105 -1.90 -0.30 -7.74
C VAL A 105 -0.41 -0.18 -8.09
N ASP A 106 0.24 -1.27 -8.50
CA ASP A 106 1.57 -1.21 -9.09
C ASP A 106 1.54 -0.32 -10.34
N ILE A 107 2.52 0.58 -10.45
CA ILE A 107 2.67 1.48 -11.60
C ILE A 107 3.81 0.92 -12.46
N PRO A 108 3.51 0.31 -13.62
CA PRO A 108 4.54 -0.08 -14.58
C PRO A 108 5.25 1.17 -15.11
N GLN A 109 6.56 1.04 -15.37
CA GLN A 109 7.34 2.14 -15.91
C GLN A 109 6.75 2.60 -17.26
N GLY A 110 6.51 3.91 -17.37
CA GLY A 110 5.90 4.54 -18.55
C GLY A 110 4.39 4.72 -18.46
N ALA A 111 3.72 4.13 -17.46
CA ALA A 111 2.27 4.28 -17.27
C ALA A 111 1.86 5.63 -16.65
N LEU A 112 2.77 6.30 -15.93
CA LEU A 112 2.49 7.56 -15.24
C LEU A 112 3.69 8.51 -15.30
N TYR A 113 3.42 9.81 -15.45
CA TYR A 113 4.43 10.87 -15.43
C TYR A 113 4.00 11.95 -14.45
N TRP A 114 4.87 12.31 -13.51
CA TRP A 114 4.69 13.49 -12.67
C TRP A 114 5.52 14.62 -13.24
N ARG A 115 5.00 15.24 -14.31
CA ARG A 115 5.70 16.27 -15.10
C ARG A 115 6.18 17.45 -14.26
N PHE A 116 5.50 17.74 -13.15
CA PHE A 116 5.90 18.78 -12.19
C PHE A 116 7.15 18.44 -11.35
N ALA A 117 7.45 17.14 -11.17
CA ALA A 117 8.58 16.66 -10.36
C ALA A 117 9.78 16.26 -11.23
N ALA A 118 9.50 15.55 -12.34
CA ALA A 118 10.51 15.18 -13.33
C ALA A 118 9.82 15.11 -14.69
N GLU A 119 10.15 16.07 -15.57
CA GLU A 119 9.42 16.27 -16.83
C GLU A 119 9.40 14.99 -17.67
N ASP A 120 10.52 14.39 -18.01
CA ASP A 120 10.54 13.22 -18.91
C ASP A 120 10.82 11.87 -18.22
N THR A 121 10.87 11.85 -16.89
CA THR A 121 11.10 10.59 -16.16
C THR A 121 9.77 9.98 -15.73
N PRO A 122 9.42 8.78 -16.23
CA PRO A 122 8.19 8.11 -15.79
C PRO A 122 8.30 7.68 -14.33
N GLN A 123 7.19 7.80 -13.61
CA GLN A 123 7.03 7.20 -12.30
C GLN A 123 6.82 5.69 -12.46
N PHE A 124 7.24 4.94 -11.44
CA PHE A 124 6.99 3.50 -11.35
C PHE A 124 7.02 3.07 -9.88
N THR A 125 6.39 1.94 -9.57
CA THR A 125 6.52 1.32 -8.26
C THR A 125 7.90 0.66 -8.16
N SER A 126 8.81 1.27 -7.42
CA SER A 126 10.19 0.77 -7.28
C SER A 126 10.30 -0.40 -6.31
N TYR A 127 9.50 -0.39 -5.24
CA TYR A 127 9.34 -1.49 -4.30
C TYR A 127 7.96 -1.43 -3.64
N SER A 128 7.51 -2.57 -3.14
CA SER A 128 6.27 -2.71 -2.37
C SER A 128 6.59 -3.48 -1.09
N ASN A 129 5.87 -3.18 -0.02
CA ASN A 129 6.00 -3.89 1.26
C ASN A 129 4.62 -4.28 1.81
N VAL A 130 4.62 -5.34 2.62
CA VAL A 130 3.49 -5.81 3.42
C VAL A 130 4.03 -6.08 4.81
N SER A 131 3.35 -5.60 5.85
CA SER A 131 3.76 -5.83 7.24
C SER A 131 2.71 -6.65 7.96
N ASP A 132 3.14 -7.71 8.64
CA ASP A 132 2.32 -8.46 9.59
C ASP A 132 2.72 -8.01 11.01
N ILE A 133 1.88 -7.16 11.61
CA ILE A 133 2.14 -6.57 12.92
C ILE A 133 2.08 -7.63 14.03
N ALA A 134 1.18 -8.62 13.91
CA ALA A 134 0.98 -9.63 14.93
C ALA A 134 2.20 -10.58 15.03
N ASN A 135 2.75 -10.96 13.87
CA ASN A 135 3.94 -11.82 13.78
C ASN A 135 5.25 -11.04 13.75
N LYS A 136 5.21 -9.71 13.60
CA LYS A 136 6.37 -8.82 13.46
C LYS A 136 7.22 -9.14 12.24
N ASP A 137 6.56 -9.49 11.13
CA ASP A 137 7.22 -9.76 9.87
C ASP A 137 7.09 -8.57 8.92
N TYR A 138 8.21 -8.17 8.32
CA TYR A 138 8.26 -7.12 7.31
C TYR A 138 8.63 -7.71 5.96
N TYR A 139 7.65 -7.83 5.07
CA TYR A 139 7.81 -8.38 3.73
C TYR A 139 8.04 -7.28 2.70
N PHE A 140 8.89 -7.53 1.70
CA PHE A 140 9.14 -6.60 0.61
C PHE A 140 9.47 -7.33 -0.71
N ARG A 141 9.15 -6.67 -1.82
CA ARG A 141 9.63 -7.02 -3.17
C ARG A 141 10.06 -5.75 -3.89
N THR A 142 10.94 -5.89 -4.87
CA THR A 142 11.44 -4.75 -5.66
C THR A 142 11.09 -4.94 -7.13
N TYR A 143 11.09 -3.85 -7.89
CA TYR A 143 10.78 -3.88 -9.32
C TYR A 143 11.68 -4.86 -10.11
N ASP A 144 12.96 -4.97 -9.72
CA ASP A 144 13.95 -5.85 -10.35
C ASP A 144 14.01 -7.26 -9.73
N ASN A 145 13.25 -7.53 -8.68
CA ASN A 145 13.21 -8.81 -7.99
C ASN A 145 11.83 -9.04 -7.37
N MET A 146 11.03 -9.84 -8.09
CA MET A 146 9.66 -10.18 -7.74
C MET A 146 9.54 -11.23 -6.63
N ASP A 147 10.65 -11.82 -6.17
CA ASP A 147 10.62 -12.70 -5.01
C ASP A 147 10.29 -11.88 -3.76
N ILE A 148 9.25 -12.31 -3.05
CA ILE A 148 8.89 -11.75 -1.75
C ILE A 148 9.98 -12.17 -0.76
N ARG A 149 10.66 -11.18 -0.20
CA ARG A 149 11.69 -11.32 0.84
C ARG A 149 11.14 -10.77 2.15
N MET A 150 11.68 -11.24 3.27
CA MET A 150 11.13 -10.94 4.59
C MET A 150 12.25 -10.62 5.59
N VAL A 151 11.97 -9.69 6.49
CA VAL A 151 12.73 -9.45 7.72
C VAL A 151 11.86 -9.88 8.90
N ASP A 152 12.31 -10.90 9.64
CA ASP A 152 11.69 -11.34 10.90
C ASP A 152 12.21 -10.39 11.98
N VAL A 153 11.37 -9.42 12.36
CA VAL A 153 11.75 -8.38 13.31
C VAL A 153 11.89 -8.96 14.72
N ASP A 154 11.13 -10.00 15.06
CA ASP A 154 11.18 -10.63 16.39
C ASP A 154 12.48 -11.41 16.62
N SER A 155 13.12 -11.89 15.54
CA SER A 155 14.43 -12.53 15.60
C SER A 155 15.58 -11.57 15.98
N ILE A 156 15.35 -10.25 15.89
CA ILE A 156 16.39 -9.24 16.10
C ILE A 156 16.56 -8.96 17.60
N ASN A 157 17.76 -9.25 18.12
CA ASN A 157 18.11 -8.81 19.46
C ASN A 157 18.52 -7.32 19.47
N PHE A 158 17.55 -6.43 19.66
CA PHE A 158 17.76 -4.97 19.68
C PHE A 158 18.73 -4.47 20.75
N SER A 159 19.01 -5.24 21.80
CA SER A 159 20.02 -4.87 22.81
C SER A 159 21.47 -5.10 22.35
N LYS A 160 21.68 -5.89 21.30
CA LYS A 160 23.00 -6.32 20.82
C LYS A 160 23.27 -5.99 19.37
N VAL A 161 22.22 -5.91 18.55
CA VAL A 161 22.35 -5.67 17.11
C VAL A 161 23.03 -4.32 16.88
N LYS A 162 23.93 -4.28 15.90
CA LYS A 162 24.54 -3.03 15.43
C LYS A 162 23.77 -2.56 14.20
N TYR A 163 23.85 -1.26 13.91
CA TYR A 163 23.34 -0.74 12.66
C TYR A 163 23.90 -1.56 11.48
N HIS A 164 23.00 -1.92 10.57
CA HIS A 164 23.29 -2.67 9.38
C HIS A 164 22.42 -2.13 8.24
N SER A 165 22.97 -2.13 7.04
CA SER A 165 22.27 -1.67 5.84
C SER A 165 22.78 -2.42 4.63
N GLU A 166 21.84 -2.89 3.81
CA GLU A 166 22.10 -3.55 2.54
C GLU A 166 21.14 -3.01 1.48
N SER A 167 21.50 -3.15 0.21
CA SER A 167 20.60 -2.81 -0.89
C SER A 167 19.44 -3.81 -0.93
N ILE A 168 18.21 -3.31 -0.94
CA ILE A 168 17.04 -4.16 -1.22
C ILE A 168 16.90 -4.48 -2.72
N PHE A 169 17.55 -3.71 -3.60
CA PHE A 169 17.62 -3.98 -5.03
C PHE A 169 18.72 -5.01 -5.35
N GLY A 170 18.44 -5.87 -6.32
CA GLY A 170 19.29 -7.00 -6.69
C GLY A 170 18.55 -7.93 -7.65
N THR A 171 18.85 -7.81 -8.94
CA THR A 171 18.20 -8.56 -10.02
C THR A 171 18.34 -10.07 -9.81
N GLN A 172 17.21 -10.77 -9.70
CA GLN A 172 17.22 -12.21 -9.94
C GLN A 172 17.54 -12.47 -11.40
N THR A 173 18.59 -13.23 -11.68
CA THR A 173 19.00 -13.52 -13.06
C THR A 173 18.25 -14.69 -13.68
N SER A 174 17.40 -15.37 -12.89
CA SER A 174 16.64 -16.54 -13.33
C SER A 174 15.33 -16.68 -12.55
N TYR A 175 14.29 -17.17 -13.22
CA TYR A 175 13.06 -17.63 -12.56
C TYR A 175 13.23 -19.04 -12.01
N GLN A 176 12.34 -19.44 -11.08
CA GLN A 176 12.25 -20.83 -10.63
C GLN A 176 11.92 -21.75 -11.81
N GLN A 177 12.85 -22.64 -12.15
CA GLN A 177 12.62 -23.68 -13.16
C GLN A 177 11.90 -24.87 -12.52
N LEU A 178 10.74 -25.24 -13.06
CA LEU A 178 10.05 -26.48 -12.68
C LEU A 178 10.61 -27.65 -13.50
N SER A 179 10.91 -28.76 -12.82
CA SER A 179 11.31 -30.02 -13.43
C SER A 179 10.13 -31.00 -13.40
N PHE A 180 9.86 -31.66 -14.52
CA PHE A 180 8.80 -32.66 -14.67
C PHE A 180 9.39 -34.04 -14.96
#